data_AF-A0AAV6IY89-F1
#
_entry.id   AF-A0AAV6IY89-F1
#
_cell.length_a   1.000
_cell.length_b   1.000
_cell.length_c   1.000
_cell.angle_alpha   90.00
_cell.angle_beta   90.00
_cell.angle_gamma   90.00
#
_symmetry.space_group_name_H-M   'P 1'
#
loop_
_entity.id
_entity.type
_entity.pdbx_description
1 polymer ?
#
loop_
_entity_poly.entity_id
_entity_poly.type
_entity_poly.pdbx_seq_one_letter_code
_entity_poly.pdbx_strand_id
1 'polypeptide(L)'
;MFFCEVPPPEGGETPIGPSCRVAERMIEEFPDAVKEMEEKGLKYTFMAPPQAASTFTGRSWPEFLGSPDPAEAWLPDGSAHLTLAPRPLTKVFEGRKGRKVWFNLIHLMYNKKVASVTMMDGTEIPEKIVRRIEEIIEEESIQFRWEKGDILFLDNLAVYHGRRPSLPPRKVLVATCKVASI
;
A
#
# COMPACT_ATOMS: atom_id res chain seq x y z
N MET A 1 0.72 7.58 13.50
CA MET A 1 0.66 7.14 14.91
C MET A 1 -0.53 6.22 15.07
N PHE A 2 -0.36 5.10 15.76
CA PHE A 2 -1.43 4.21 16.17
C PHE A 2 -1.53 4.17 17.70
N PHE A 3 -2.75 4.05 18.24
CA PHE A 3 -3.00 3.95 19.68
C PHE A 3 -3.97 2.81 19.97
N CYS A 4 -3.64 1.92 20.89
CA CYS A 4 -4.54 0.82 21.28
C CYS A 4 -5.44 1.22 22.45
N GLU A 5 -6.73 1.40 22.17
CA GLU A 5 -7.74 1.63 23.19
C GLU A 5 -8.29 0.31 23.74
N VAL A 6 -8.49 -0.67 22.85
CA VAL A 6 -8.96 -2.03 23.18
C VAL A 6 -8.14 -3.05 22.38
N PRO A 7 -7.26 -3.83 23.01
CA PRO A 7 -6.51 -4.87 22.33
C PRO A 7 -7.45 -6.03 21.92
N PRO A 8 -7.15 -6.74 20.82
CA PRO A 8 -7.90 -7.93 20.46
C PRO A 8 -7.67 -9.06 21.49
N PRO A 9 -8.67 -9.91 21.78
CA PRO A 9 -8.46 -11.10 22.60
C PRO A 9 -7.61 -12.16 21.89
N GLU A 10 -7.61 -12.18 20.55
CA GLU A 10 -6.82 -13.09 19.73
C GLU A 10 -6.47 -12.45 18.37
N GLY A 11 -5.22 -12.66 17.93
CA GLY A 11 -4.68 -12.14 16.68
C GLY A 11 -4.57 -10.61 16.66
N GLY A 12 -4.79 -10.01 15.49
CA GLY A 12 -4.90 -8.56 15.33
C GLY A 12 -3.60 -7.78 15.50
N GLU A 13 -2.47 -8.47 15.43
CA GLU A 13 -1.15 -7.89 15.35
C GLU A 13 -1.06 -6.93 14.15
N THR A 14 -0.20 -5.93 14.29
CA THR A 14 0.17 -5.03 13.21
C THR A 14 1.53 -5.48 12.69
N PRO A 15 1.59 -6.22 11.56
CA PRO A 15 2.86 -6.49 10.88
C PRO A 15 3.49 -5.16 10.45
N ILE A 16 4.77 -4.95 10.77
CA ILE A 16 5.52 -3.73 10.43
C ILE A 16 6.90 -4.11 9.95
N GLY A 17 7.28 -3.62 8.78
CA GLY A 17 8.55 -3.94 8.15
C GLY A 17 9.22 -2.72 7.51
N PRO A 18 10.55 -2.66 7.47
CA PRO A 18 11.29 -1.61 6.80
C PRO A 18 11.12 -1.70 5.26
N SER A 19 10.52 -0.69 4.66
CA SER A 19 10.26 -0.64 3.21
C SER A 19 11.55 -0.64 2.36
N CYS A 20 12.66 -0.13 2.90
CA CYS A 20 13.94 -0.19 2.19
C CYS A 20 14.47 -1.62 2.04
N ARG A 21 14.20 -2.52 2.99
CA ARG A 21 14.64 -3.92 2.90
C ARG A 21 13.94 -4.67 1.77
N VAL A 22 12.65 -4.38 1.56
CA VAL A 22 11.91 -4.90 0.40
C VAL A 22 12.56 -4.44 -0.90
N ALA A 23 12.89 -3.15 -1.01
CA ALA A 23 13.56 -2.62 -2.21
C ALA A 23 14.94 -3.24 -2.43
N GLU A 24 15.77 -3.30 -1.39
CA GLU A 24 17.11 -3.90 -1.43
C GLU A 24 17.06 -5.35 -1.93
N ARG A 25 16.20 -6.18 -1.32
CA ARG A 25 16.08 -7.60 -1.69
C ARG A 25 15.49 -7.81 -3.06
N MET A 26 14.51 -7.01 -3.48
CA MET A 26 13.99 -7.10 -4.85
C MET A 26 15.04 -6.71 -5.89
N ILE A 27 15.87 -5.71 -5.61
CA ILE A 27 16.98 -5.31 -6.49
C ILE A 27 18.05 -6.42 -6.55
N GLU A 28 18.35 -7.06 -5.43
CA GLU A 28 19.33 -8.14 -5.34
C GLU A 28 18.83 -9.43 -6.02
N GLU A 29 17.60 -9.85 -5.74
CA GLU A 29 17.05 -11.12 -6.22
C GLU A 29 16.50 -11.03 -7.66
N PHE A 30 16.03 -9.85 -8.11
CA PHE A 30 15.43 -9.65 -9.43
C PHE A 30 15.88 -8.33 -10.11
N PRO A 31 17.19 -8.12 -10.32
CA PRO A 31 17.73 -6.86 -10.83
C PRO A 31 17.13 -6.43 -12.17
N ASP A 32 16.97 -7.38 -13.11
CA ASP A 32 16.45 -7.09 -14.44
C ASP A 32 14.97 -6.69 -14.42
N ALA A 33 14.15 -7.42 -13.65
CA ALA A 33 12.72 -7.13 -13.52
C ALA A 33 12.50 -5.78 -12.81
N VAL A 34 13.30 -5.48 -11.78
CA VAL A 34 13.26 -4.19 -11.09
C VAL A 34 13.66 -3.06 -12.02
N LYS A 35 14.75 -3.23 -12.78
CA LYS A 35 15.19 -2.24 -13.77
C LYS A 35 14.10 -1.98 -14.80
N GLU A 36 13.52 -3.03 -15.38
CA GLU A 36 12.43 -2.91 -16.36
C GLU A 36 11.23 -2.16 -15.77
N MET A 37 10.78 -2.53 -14.56
CA MET A 37 9.66 -1.87 -13.89
C MET A 37 9.97 -0.40 -13.52
N GLU A 38 11.22 -0.07 -13.16
CA GLU A 38 11.64 1.32 -12.91
C GLU A 38 11.65 2.16 -14.19
N GLU A 39 12.16 1.61 -15.29
CA GLU A 39 12.24 2.28 -16.59
C GLU A 39 10.85 2.51 -17.21
N LYS A 40 9.97 1.49 -17.15
CA LYS A 40 8.62 1.58 -17.71
C LYS A 40 7.64 2.34 -16.80
N GLY A 41 7.82 2.25 -15.49
CA GLY A 41 6.86 2.74 -14.51
C GLY A 41 5.60 1.86 -14.42
N LEU A 42 4.82 2.11 -13.36
CA LEU A 42 3.62 1.36 -13.01
C LEU A 42 2.34 2.12 -13.34
N LYS A 43 1.31 1.37 -13.71
CA LYS A 43 -0.07 1.81 -13.91
C LYS A 43 -0.98 1.01 -12.99
N TYR A 44 -1.73 1.71 -12.15
CA TYR A 44 -2.78 1.11 -11.34
C TYR A 44 -4.14 1.47 -11.91
N THR A 45 -5.04 0.50 -12.00
CA THR A 45 -6.44 0.77 -12.30
C THR A 45 -7.31 0.17 -11.20
N PHE A 46 -8.40 0.84 -10.85
CA PHE A 46 -9.34 0.34 -9.86
C PHE A 46 -10.72 0.97 -10.02
N MET A 47 -11.71 0.29 -9.46
CA MET A 47 -13.09 0.75 -9.41
C MET A 47 -13.35 1.48 -8.09
N ALA A 48 -13.85 2.71 -8.18
CA ALA A 48 -14.24 3.50 -7.02
C ALA A 48 -15.77 3.72 -7.01
N PRO A 49 -16.46 3.40 -5.90
CA PRO A 49 -17.90 3.57 -5.79
C PRO A 49 -18.29 5.06 -5.65
N PRO A 50 -19.55 5.42 -5.95
CA PRO A 50 -20.05 6.79 -5.77
C PRO A 50 -20.25 7.18 -4.30
N GLN A 51 -20.36 6.22 -3.39
CA GLN A 51 -20.39 6.44 -1.94
C GLN A 51 -19.33 5.60 -1.24
N ALA A 52 -18.85 6.07 -0.09
CA ALA A 52 -17.85 5.37 0.68
C ALA A 52 -18.37 3.98 1.09
N ALA A 53 -17.59 2.95 0.79
CA ALA A 53 -17.89 1.57 1.11
C ALA A 53 -16.63 0.89 1.66
N SER A 54 -16.78 -0.33 2.16
CA SER A 54 -15.66 -1.17 2.61
C SER A 54 -14.86 -1.73 1.42
N THR A 55 -14.40 -0.87 0.52
CA THR A 55 -13.56 -1.18 -0.64
C THR A 55 -12.09 -0.96 -0.32
N PHE A 56 -11.19 -1.38 -1.22
CA PHE A 56 -9.74 -1.23 -1.05
C PHE A 56 -9.31 0.22 -0.78
N THR A 57 -9.93 1.21 -1.43
CA THR A 57 -9.65 2.62 -1.21
C THR A 57 -10.28 3.15 0.08
N GLY A 58 -11.33 2.49 0.57
CA GLY A 58 -12.19 2.95 1.67
C GLY A 58 -12.85 4.31 1.41
N ARG A 59 -12.82 4.77 0.16
CA ARG A 59 -13.25 6.10 -0.28
C ARG A 59 -14.09 5.99 -1.54
N SER A 60 -15.04 6.91 -1.65
CA SER A 60 -15.78 7.16 -2.88
C SER A 60 -14.90 7.86 -3.93
N TRP A 61 -15.30 7.79 -5.21
CA TRP A 61 -14.57 8.50 -6.27
C TRP A 61 -14.51 10.04 -6.05
N PRO A 62 -15.54 10.74 -5.52
CA PRO A 62 -15.43 12.18 -5.31
C PRO A 62 -14.40 12.52 -4.23
N GLU A 63 -14.36 11.73 -3.16
CA GLU A 63 -13.35 11.88 -2.09
C GLU A 63 -11.94 11.56 -2.58
N PHE A 64 -11.81 10.63 -3.53
CA PHE A 64 -10.53 10.27 -4.12
C PHE A 64 -10.02 11.36 -5.08
N LEU A 65 -10.90 11.88 -5.94
CA LEU A 65 -10.55 12.87 -6.95
C LEU A 65 -10.53 14.31 -6.42
N GLY A 66 -11.17 14.58 -5.29
CA GLY A 66 -11.33 15.94 -4.76
C GLY A 66 -12.15 16.85 -5.67
N SER A 67 -12.91 16.27 -6.61
CA SER A 67 -13.73 16.94 -7.62
C SER A 67 -15.00 16.12 -7.88
N PRO A 68 -16.15 16.77 -8.13
CA PRO A 68 -17.39 16.11 -8.56
C PRO A 68 -17.35 15.63 -10.02
N ASP A 69 -16.25 15.87 -10.74
CA ASP A 69 -16.07 15.51 -12.15
C ASP A 69 -15.06 14.37 -12.26
N PRO A 70 -15.47 13.12 -12.58
CA PRO A 70 -14.58 11.98 -12.50
C PRO A 70 -14.33 11.22 -13.80
N ALA A 71 -13.16 10.59 -13.78
CA ALA A 71 -12.84 9.30 -14.38
C ALA A 71 -12.84 9.16 -15.90
N GLU A 72 -11.85 8.44 -16.40
CA GLU A 72 -11.71 8.07 -17.81
C GLU A 72 -12.91 7.26 -18.32
N ALA A 73 -13.64 6.57 -17.43
CA ALA A 73 -14.86 5.83 -17.75
C ALA A 73 -15.79 5.64 -16.54
N TRP A 74 -17.10 5.69 -16.82
CA TRP A 74 -18.19 5.48 -15.87
C TRP A 74 -18.86 4.11 -16.05
N LEU A 75 -19.39 3.55 -14.97
CA LEU A 75 -20.14 2.30 -14.98
C LEU A 75 -21.65 2.53 -14.76
N PRO A 76 -22.52 1.62 -15.25
CA PRO A 76 -23.97 1.77 -15.13
C PRO A 76 -24.49 1.86 -13.68
N ASP A 77 -23.73 1.35 -12.71
CA ASP A 77 -24.03 1.38 -11.28
C ASP A 77 -23.58 2.69 -10.59
N GLY A 78 -23.06 3.66 -11.36
CA GLY A 78 -22.56 4.94 -10.85
C GLY A 78 -21.14 4.89 -10.28
N SER A 79 -20.46 3.74 -10.34
CA SER A 79 -19.04 3.64 -10.02
C SER A 79 -18.16 4.14 -11.17
N ALA A 80 -16.89 4.39 -10.85
CA ALA A 80 -15.94 5.03 -11.75
C ALA A 80 -14.65 4.19 -11.88
N HIS A 81 -14.16 4.03 -13.10
CA HIS A 81 -12.84 3.45 -13.37
C HIS A 81 -11.77 4.52 -13.25
N LEU A 82 -10.85 4.33 -12.31
CA LEU A 82 -9.77 5.27 -12.03
C LEU A 82 -8.42 4.67 -12.42
N THR A 83 -7.57 5.51 -13.00
CA THR A 83 -6.19 5.19 -13.35
C THR A 83 -5.23 6.05 -12.54
N LEU A 84 -4.19 5.44 -11.97
CA LEU A 84 -3.06 6.14 -11.35
C LEU A 84 -1.78 5.75 -12.08
N ALA A 85 -1.28 6.68 -12.91
CA ALA A 85 -0.12 6.46 -13.75
C ALA A 85 0.51 7.78 -14.20
N PRO A 86 1.81 7.80 -14.55
CA PRO A 86 2.80 6.77 -14.20
C PRO A 86 3.14 6.85 -12.70
N ARG A 87 3.46 5.71 -12.10
CA ARG A 87 3.94 5.63 -10.71
C ARG A 87 5.30 4.95 -10.66
N PRO A 88 6.27 5.49 -9.89
CA PRO A 88 7.58 4.86 -9.78
C PRO A 88 7.48 3.58 -8.94
N LEU A 89 8.33 2.59 -9.26
CA LEU A 89 8.43 1.36 -8.46
C LEU A 89 8.99 1.64 -7.06
N THR A 90 10.09 2.38 -6.99
CA THR A 90 10.74 2.78 -5.75
C THR A 90 10.74 4.30 -5.61
N LYS A 91 10.93 4.80 -4.39
CA LYS A 91 11.12 6.23 -4.13
C LYS A 91 12.36 6.46 -3.30
N VAL A 92 12.97 7.63 -3.47
CA VAL A 92 13.96 8.18 -2.55
C VAL A 92 13.37 9.44 -1.96
N PHE A 93 13.30 9.51 -0.64
CA PHE A 93 12.83 10.71 0.05
C PHE A 93 14.01 11.54 0.56
N GLU A 94 13.91 12.85 0.42
CA GLU A 94 14.88 13.79 0.98
C GLU A 94 15.03 13.60 2.50
N GLY A 95 16.24 13.84 3.01
CA GLY A 95 16.57 13.62 4.42
C GLY A 95 16.72 12.15 4.83
N ARG A 96 16.51 11.17 3.93
CA ARG A 96 16.59 9.72 4.24
C ARG A 96 17.79 9.01 3.63
N LYS A 97 18.94 9.68 3.61
CA LYS A 97 20.26 9.11 3.22
C LYS A 97 20.26 8.46 1.82
N GLY A 98 19.42 8.92 0.90
CA GLY A 98 19.37 8.40 -0.47
C GLY A 98 18.84 6.97 -0.60
N ARG A 99 18.29 6.35 0.47
CA ARG A 99 17.81 4.96 0.40
C ARG A 99 16.55 4.87 -0.45
N LYS A 100 16.55 3.92 -1.39
CA LYS A 100 15.33 3.50 -2.09
C LYS A 100 14.40 2.80 -1.11
N VAL A 101 13.14 3.20 -1.13
CA VAL A 101 12.05 2.56 -0.40
C VAL A 101 11.07 1.97 -1.41
N TRP A 102 10.58 0.78 -1.12
CA TRP A 102 9.49 0.15 -1.86
C TRP A 102 8.21 0.91 -1.48
N PHE A 103 7.81 1.90 -2.28
CA PHE A 103 6.71 2.81 -1.95
C PHE A 103 5.61 2.70 -3.01
N ASN A 104 5.08 1.49 -3.13
CA ASN A 104 4.11 1.10 -4.15
C ASN A 104 3.07 0.11 -3.59
N LEU A 105 2.06 -0.20 -4.40
CA LEU A 105 0.91 -1.03 -4.02
C LEU A 105 0.83 -2.37 -4.78
N ILE A 106 1.93 -2.86 -5.36
CA ILE A 106 1.90 -4.07 -6.22
C ILE A 106 1.23 -5.25 -5.51
N HIS A 107 1.74 -5.66 -4.34
CA HIS A 107 1.21 -6.78 -3.57
C HIS A 107 -0.24 -6.58 -3.10
N LEU A 108 -0.67 -5.33 -2.93
CA LEU A 108 -2.04 -5.02 -2.49
C LEU A 108 -3.06 -5.08 -3.62
N MET A 109 -2.67 -4.71 -4.84
CA MET A 109 -3.57 -4.55 -5.98
C MET A 109 -3.45 -5.67 -7.01
N TYR A 110 -2.47 -6.56 -6.87
CA TYR A 110 -2.32 -7.70 -7.78
C TYR A 110 -3.51 -8.67 -7.68
N ASN A 111 -4.01 -9.08 -8.85
CA ASN A 111 -5.07 -10.06 -9.02
C ASN A 111 -6.32 -9.80 -8.14
N LYS A 112 -6.68 -8.52 -7.95
CA LYS A 112 -7.92 -8.15 -7.25
C LYS A 112 -9.06 -8.00 -8.26
N LYS A 113 -10.28 -8.31 -7.83
CA LYS A 113 -11.48 -8.17 -8.69
C LYS A 113 -11.77 -6.73 -9.10
N VAL A 114 -11.39 -5.78 -8.23
CA VAL A 114 -11.74 -4.35 -8.36
C VAL A 114 -10.52 -3.45 -8.54
N ALA A 115 -9.33 -4.04 -8.67
CA ALA A 115 -8.07 -3.30 -8.86
C ALA A 115 -7.05 -4.17 -9.60
N SER A 116 -6.21 -3.56 -10.42
CA SER A 116 -5.07 -4.22 -11.04
C SER A 116 -3.84 -3.29 -11.09
N VAL A 117 -2.70 -3.91 -11.35
CA VAL A 117 -1.41 -3.24 -11.50
C VAL A 117 -0.68 -3.85 -12.69
N THR A 118 -0.20 -3.00 -13.60
CA THR A 118 0.57 -3.36 -14.79
C THR A 118 1.74 -2.39 -14.95
N MET A 119 2.67 -2.70 -15.84
CA MET A 119 3.60 -1.71 -16.36
C MET A 119 2.86 -0.73 -17.30
N MET A 120 3.45 0.43 -17.60
CA MET A 120 2.79 1.46 -18.43
C MET A 120 2.35 0.96 -19.82
N ASP A 121 3.12 0.07 -20.42
CA ASP A 121 2.84 -0.56 -21.72
C ASP A 121 1.74 -1.65 -21.65
N GLY A 122 1.20 -1.93 -20.47
CA GLY A 122 0.21 -2.96 -20.23
C GLY A 122 0.80 -4.34 -19.92
N THR A 123 2.13 -4.48 -19.87
CA THR A 123 2.77 -5.73 -19.45
C THR A 123 2.37 -6.08 -18.02
N GLU A 124 1.93 -7.31 -17.82
CA GLU A 124 1.58 -7.85 -16.50
C GLU A 124 2.82 -8.02 -15.63
N ILE A 125 2.66 -7.78 -14.32
CA ILE A 125 3.72 -8.10 -13.37
C ILE A 125 3.75 -9.61 -13.18
N PRO A 126 4.91 -10.29 -13.38
CA PRO A 126 4.96 -11.75 -13.26
C PRO A 126 4.53 -12.22 -11.86
N GLU A 127 3.65 -13.21 -11.78
CA GLU A 127 3.12 -13.73 -10.50
C GLU A 127 4.22 -14.14 -9.52
N LYS A 128 5.30 -14.75 -10.03
CA LYS A 128 6.48 -15.13 -9.23
C LYS A 128 7.12 -13.93 -8.51
N ILE A 129 7.12 -12.76 -9.14
CA ILE A 129 7.67 -11.51 -8.57
C ILE A 129 6.75 -11.03 -7.45
N VAL A 130 5.44 -11.03 -7.69
CA VAL A 130 4.45 -10.60 -6.70
C VAL A 130 4.48 -11.48 -5.46
N ARG A 131 4.44 -12.80 -5.65
CA ARG A 131 4.54 -13.76 -4.53
C ARG A 131 5.83 -13.52 -3.73
N ARG A 132 6.94 -13.25 -4.42
CA ARG A 132 8.20 -13.01 -3.73
C ARG A 132 8.22 -11.69 -2.94
N ILE A 133 7.57 -10.64 -3.45
CA ILE A 133 7.37 -9.40 -2.70
C ILE A 133 6.58 -9.68 -1.41
N GLU A 134 5.50 -10.48 -1.48
CA GLU A 134 4.69 -10.84 -0.32
C GLU A 134 5.51 -11.63 0.72
N GLU A 135 6.31 -12.60 0.28
CA GLU A 135 7.22 -13.36 1.14
C GLU A 135 8.25 -12.46 1.82
N ILE A 136 8.91 -11.55 1.09
CA ILE A 136 9.89 -10.63 1.68
C ILE A 136 9.22 -9.70 2.70
N ILE A 137 8.01 -9.20 2.41
CA ILE A 137 7.26 -8.37 3.37
C ILE A 137 6.97 -9.17 4.65
N GLU A 138 6.56 -10.42 4.53
CA GLU A 138 6.31 -11.30 5.68
C GLU A 138 7.60 -11.57 6.48
N GLU A 139 8.69 -11.93 5.80
CA GLU A 139 10.01 -12.22 6.40
C GLU A 139 10.61 -11.02 7.14
N GLU A 140 10.50 -9.81 6.57
CA GLU A 140 11.07 -8.58 7.15
C GLU A 140 10.14 -7.91 8.16
N SER A 141 8.90 -8.39 8.34
CA SER A 141 7.92 -7.77 9.24
C SER A 141 7.97 -8.36 10.65
N ILE A 142 8.11 -7.47 11.64
CA ILE A 142 7.78 -7.83 13.03
C ILE A 142 6.26 -7.87 13.21
N GLN A 143 5.77 -8.80 14.03
CA GLN A 143 4.34 -8.90 14.36
C GLN A 143 4.07 -8.16 15.67
N PHE A 144 3.76 -6.86 15.60
CA PHE A 144 3.54 -6.06 16.80
C PHE A 144 2.24 -6.46 17.49
N ARG A 145 2.36 -7.03 18.70
CA ARG A 145 1.25 -7.42 19.56
C ARG A 145 0.81 -6.23 20.39
N TRP A 146 -0.49 -5.95 20.37
CA TRP A 146 -1.06 -4.79 21.02
C TRP A 146 -1.40 -5.06 22.48
N GLU A 147 -1.00 -4.15 23.35
CA GLU A 147 -1.52 -4.00 24.70
C GLU A 147 -2.31 -2.69 24.84
N LYS A 148 -3.24 -2.66 25.80
CA LYS A 148 -4.04 -1.47 26.05
C LYS A 148 -3.12 -0.32 26.48
N GLY A 149 -3.25 0.83 25.81
CA GLY A 149 -2.47 2.02 26.11
C GLY A 149 -1.23 2.19 25.22
N ASP A 150 -0.86 1.17 24.44
CA ASP A 150 0.28 1.26 23.53
C ASP A 150 0.11 2.39 22.52
N ILE A 151 1.21 3.12 22.29
CA ILE A 151 1.33 4.13 21.25
C ILE A 151 2.48 3.74 20.33
N LEU A 152 2.17 3.63 19.05
CA LEU A 152 3.15 3.30 18.02
C LEU A 152 3.34 4.46 17.05
N PHE A 153 4.57 4.97 16.98
CA PHE A 153 4.99 5.95 15.99
C PHE A 153 5.64 5.25 14.80
N LEU A 154 5.16 5.57 13.60
CA LEU A 154 5.64 5.00 12.35
C LEU A 154 6.05 6.15 11.43
N ASP A 155 7.25 6.05 10.85
CA ASP A 155 7.64 6.88 9.71
C ASP A 155 7.01 6.29 8.44
N ASN A 156 5.85 6.83 8.04
CA ASN A 156 5.08 6.33 6.90
C ASN A 156 5.86 6.36 5.57
N LEU A 157 6.98 7.08 5.48
CA LEU A 157 7.82 7.11 4.29
C LEU A 157 8.91 6.01 4.30
N ALA A 158 9.05 5.26 5.40
CA ALA A 158 10.10 4.27 5.59
C ALA A 158 9.59 2.87 5.97
N VAL A 159 8.34 2.72 6.42
CA VAL A 159 7.80 1.43 6.87
C VAL A 159 6.55 1.02 6.10
N TYR A 160 6.44 -0.29 5.86
CA TYR A 160 5.16 -0.94 5.60
C TYR A 160 4.49 -1.30 6.91
N HIS A 161 3.16 -1.30 6.88
CA HIS A 161 2.36 -1.85 7.96
C HIS A 161 1.12 -2.54 7.39
N GLY A 162 0.61 -3.52 8.12
CA GLY A 162 -0.63 -4.21 7.79
C GLY A 162 -1.45 -4.52 9.02
N ARG A 163 -2.39 -5.47 8.89
CA ARG A 163 -3.24 -5.92 10.00
C ARG A 163 -3.54 -7.40 9.85
N ARG A 164 -3.25 -8.19 10.89
CA ARG A 164 -3.69 -9.59 10.95
C ARG A 164 -5.20 -9.69 11.23
N PRO A 165 -5.84 -10.79 10.79
CA PRO A 165 -7.17 -11.14 11.27
C PRO A 165 -7.23 -11.16 12.80
N SER A 166 -8.39 -10.83 13.38
CA SER A 166 -8.58 -10.75 14.82
C SER A 166 -10.01 -11.02 15.22
N LEU A 167 -10.21 -11.52 16.43
CA LEU A 167 -11.54 -11.55 17.04
C LEU A 167 -11.91 -10.16 17.61
N PRO A 168 -13.20 -9.77 17.59
CA PRO A 168 -13.66 -8.59 18.30
C PRO A 168 -13.76 -8.87 19.83
N PRO A 169 -13.73 -7.83 20.69
CA PRO A 169 -13.54 -6.42 20.34
C PRO A 169 -12.08 -6.07 20.05
N ARG A 170 -11.85 -5.13 19.12
CA ARG A 170 -10.53 -4.55 18.83
C ARG A 170 -10.69 -3.09 18.42
N LYS A 171 -9.98 -2.18 19.09
CA LYS A 171 -10.02 -0.74 18.79
C LYS A 171 -8.62 -0.14 18.83
N VAL A 172 -8.09 0.14 17.65
CA VAL A 172 -6.82 0.85 17.44
C VAL A 172 -7.13 2.13 16.68
N LEU A 173 -6.82 3.28 17.28
CA LEU A 173 -7.02 4.61 16.71
C LEU A 173 -5.80 5.02 15.89
N VAL A 174 -6.00 5.92 14.92
CA VAL A 174 -4.97 6.39 14.00
C VAL A 174 -4.94 7.91 13.94
N ALA A 175 -3.74 8.48 13.93
CA ALA A 175 -3.49 9.87 13.54
C ALA A 175 -2.39 9.94 12.48
N THR A 176 -2.57 10.78 11.48
CA THR A 176 -1.58 11.04 10.41
C THR A 176 -0.94 12.42 10.60
N CYS A 177 0.33 12.52 10.21
CA CYS A 177 1.07 13.77 10.26
C CYS A 177 1.35 14.23 8.82
N LYS A 178 1.37 15.56 8.61
CA LYS A 178 1.94 16.11 7.37
C LYS A 178 3.45 15.90 7.39
N VAL A 179 4.02 15.65 6.22
CA VAL A 179 5.47 15.73 6.05
C VAL A 179 5.86 17.19 6.26
N ALA A 180 6.68 17.48 7.27
CA ALA A 180 7.22 18.81 7.45
C ALA A 180 8.19 19.11 6.30
N SER A 181 7.97 20.23 5.61
CA SER A 181 9.00 20.82 4.75
C SER A 181 10.07 21.37 5.68
N ILE A 182 11.25 20.73 5.69
CA ILE A 182 12.44 21.19 6.41
C ILE A 182 13.37 21.84 5.41
#